data_AF-A0A6P0XKM1-F1
#
_entry.id   AF-A0A6P0XKM1-F1
#
_cell.length_a   1.000
_cell.length_b   1.000
_cell.length_c   1.000
_cell.angle_alpha   90.00
_cell.angle_beta   90.00
_cell.angle_gamma   90.00
#
_symmetry.space_group_name_H-M   'P 1'
#
loop_
_entity.id
_entity.type
_entity.pdbx_description
1 polymer ?
#
loop_
_entity_poly.entity_id
_entity_poly.type
_entity_poly.pdbx_seq_one_letter_code
_entity_poly.pdbx_strand_id
1 'polypeptide(L)' 'MEVKSLYHLLALETSFEETVELAANIAEAPIAFISFIDSNYIWLKSQIGIHQKKNDYLDFVKVILGTLQDTEKKTTNYI' A
#
# COMPACT_ATOMS: atom_id res chain seq x y z
N MET A 1 -11.56 -7.36 -37.80
CA MET A 1 -11.30 -8.16 -36.59
C MET A 1 -11.47 -7.23 -35.41
N GLU A 2 -12.60 -7.33 -34.70
CA GLU A 2 -13.01 -6.35 -33.68
C GLU A 2 -12.12 -6.44 -32.43
N VAL A 3 -11.39 -5.35 -32.17
CA VAL A 3 -10.55 -5.14 -30.97
C VAL A 3 -11.37 -5.23 -29.66
N LYS A 4 -12.71 -5.16 -29.75
CA LYS A 4 -13.64 -5.26 -28.63
C LYS A 4 -13.61 -6.62 -27.90
N SER A 5 -13.19 -7.70 -28.57
CA SER A 5 -13.20 -9.05 -28.00
C SER A 5 -12.13 -9.27 -26.92
N LEU A 6 -10.98 -8.58 -26.99
CA LEU A 6 -9.88 -8.82 -26.05
C LEU A 6 -10.16 -8.23 -24.66
N TYR A 7 -10.81 -7.05 -24.62
CA TYR A 7 -11.15 -6.36 -23.37
C TYR A 7 -12.23 -7.09 -22.55
N HIS A 8 -13.04 -7.94 -23.18
CA HIS A 8 -13.99 -8.82 -22.47
C HIS A 8 -13.34 -10.11 -21.95
N LEU A 9 -12.18 -10.49 -22.50
CA LEU A 9 -11.42 -11.70 -22.15
C LEU A 9 -10.39 -11.43 -21.05
N LEU A 10 -9.84 -10.21 -21.03
CA LEU A 10 -9.19 -9.65 -19.85
C LEU A 10 -10.29 -9.51 -18.81
N ALA A 11 -10.24 -10.38 -17.81
CA ALA A 11 -11.28 -10.58 -16.81
C ALA A 11 -11.90 -9.26 -16.32
N LEU A 12 -13.21 -9.30 -16.00
CA LEU A 12 -13.94 -8.18 -15.39
C LEU A 12 -13.02 -7.49 -14.37
N GLU A 13 -12.95 -6.16 -14.39
CA GLU A 13 -12.06 -5.35 -13.54
C GLU A 13 -11.99 -5.82 -12.07
N THR A 14 -13.08 -6.42 -11.55
CA THR A 14 -13.20 -7.06 -10.22
C THR A 14 -12.16 -8.14 -9.95
N SER A 15 -11.71 -8.88 -10.97
CA SER A 15 -10.75 -9.98 -10.84
C SER A 15 -9.37 -9.54 -10.34
N PHE A 16 -8.92 -8.32 -10.67
CA PHE A 16 -7.61 -7.83 -10.27
C PHE A 16 -7.58 -7.40 -8.79
N GLU A 17 -8.70 -6.95 -8.24
CA GLU A 17 -8.84 -6.64 -6.81
C GLU A 17 -8.81 -7.94 -5.99
N GLU A 18 -9.63 -8.92 -6.37
CA GLU A 18 -9.66 -10.25 -5.73
C GLU A 18 -8.30 -10.95 -5.80
N THR A 19 -7.58 -10.82 -6.92
CA THR A 19 -6.24 -11.41 -7.08
C THR A 19 -5.21 -10.76 -6.16
N VAL A 20 -5.23 -9.43 -6.04
CA VAL A 20 -4.32 -8.69 -5.14
C VAL A 20 -4.61 -9.03 -3.68
N GLU A 21 -5.89 -9.10 -3.30
CA GLU A 21 -6.29 -9.49 -1.96
C GLU A 21 -5.87 -10.93 -1.63
N LEU A 22 -6.13 -11.87 -2.54
CA LEU A 22 -5.71 -13.26 -2.37
C LEU A 22 -4.19 -13.38 -2.22
N ALA A 23 -3.41 -12.67 -3.06
CA ALA A 23 -1.95 -12.69 -2.99
C ALA A 23 -1.44 -12.10 -1.66
N ALA A 24 -2.04 -11.01 -1.18
CA ALA A 24 -1.71 -10.43 0.13
C ALA A 24 -1.98 -11.42 1.26
N ASN A 25 -3.13 -12.09 1.23
CA ASN A 25 -3.54 -13.07 2.24
C ASN A 25 -2.61 -14.29 2.27
N ILE A 26 -2.25 -14.85 1.10
CA ILE A 26 -1.33 -15.99 1.00
C ILE A 26 0.07 -15.63 1.50
N ALA A 27 0.54 -14.43 1.17
CA ALA A 27 1.87 -13.96 1.56
C ALA A 27 1.92 -13.38 2.99
N GLU A 28 0.78 -13.31 3.68
CA GLU A 28 0.61 -12.57 4.95
C GLU A 28 1.20 -11.15 4.86
N ALA A 29 1.08 -10.52 3.70
CA ALA A 29 1.70 -9.25 3.39
C ALA A 29 0.73 -8.09 3.62
N PRO A 30 1.14 -7.02 4.33
CA PRO A 30 0.28 -5.86 4.58
C PRO A 30 0.05 -5.01 3.31
N ILE A 31 0.82 -5.27 2.24
CA ILE A 31 0.79 -4.51 0.99
C ILE A 31 0.94 -5.50 -0.17
N ALA A 32 0.06 -5.38 -1.15
CA ALA A 32 0.20 -6.07 -2.44
C ALA A 32 -0.39 -5.19 -3.56
N PHE A 33 0.11 -5.36 -4.78
CA PHE A 33 -0.39 -4.63 -5.94
C PHE A 33 -0.06 -5.33 -7.25
N ILE A 34 -0.79 -4.98 -8.30
CA ILE A 34 -0.50 -5.36 -9.68
C ILE A 34 -0.12 -4.10 -10.44
N SER A 35 1.08 -4.12 -11.03
CA SER A 35 1.57 -3.05 -11.91
C SER A 35 1.82 -3.58 -13.31
N PHE A 36 1.37 -2.84 -14.32
CA PHE A 36 1.78 -3.04 -15.71
C PHE A 36 2.94 -2.11 -16.02
N ILE A 37 4.01 -2.67 -16.56
CA ILE A 37 5.26 -1.96 -16.82
C ILE A 37 5.55 -2.08 -18.31
N ASP A 38 5.77 -0.94 -18.96
CA ASP A 38 6.33 -0.87 -20.31
C ASP A 38 7.65 -0.08 -20.31
N SER A 39 8.23 0.16 -21.48
CA SER A 39 9.52 0.86 -21.60
C SER A 39 9.51 2.30 -21.10
N ASN A 40 8.34 2.94 -21.00
CA ASN A 40 8.17 4.36 -20.73
C ASN A 40 7.32 4.64 -19.49
N TYR A 41 6.51 3.67 -19.06
CA TYR A 41 5.48 3.87 -18.05
C TYR A 41 5.34 2.69 -17.10
N ILE A 42 5.00 3.03 -15.85
CA ILE A 42 4.52 2.09 -14.84
C ILE A 42 3.09 2.52 -14.51
N TRP A 43 2.14 1.61 -14.70
CA TRP A 43 0.75 1.82 -14.35
C TRP A 43 0.33 0.87 -13.24
N LEU A 44 -0.19 1.44 -12.15
CA LEU A 44 -0.69 0.70 -11.01
C LEU A 44 -2.16 0.35 -11.23
N LYS A 45 -2.46 -0.93 -11.40
CA LYS A 45 -3.78 -1.42 -11.80
C LYS A 45 -4.69 -1.72 -10.60
N SER A 46 -4.15 -2.39 -9.59
CA SER A 46 -4.87 -2.78 -8.37
C SER A 46 -3.89 -2.79 -7.20
N GLN A 47 -4.36 -2.45 -6.00
CA GLN A 47 -3.54 -2.34 -4.80
C GLN A 47 -4.35 -2.61 -3.53
N ILE A 48 -3.71 -3.16 -2.51
CA ILE A 48 -4.21 -3.24 -1.13
C ILE A 48 -3.12 -2.74 -0.18
N GLY A 49 -3.51 -2.12 0.93
CA GLY A 49 -2.57 -1.57 1.92
C GLY A 49 -1.83 -0.29 1.48
N ILE A 50 -1.97 0.12 0.22
CA ILE A 50 -1.50 1.40 -0.30
C ILE A 50 -2.72 2.32 -0.43
N HIS A 51 -2.94 3.19 0.55
CA HIS A 51 -3.99 4.21 0.48
C HIS A 51 -3.37 5.60 0.46
N GLN A 52 -3.95 6.52 -0.31
CA GLN A 52 -3.53 7.93 -0.37
C GLN A 52 -3.84 8.70 0.93
N LYS A 53 -4.51 8.08 1.91
CA LYS A 53 -4.57 8.63 3.26
C LYS A 53 -3.20 8.44 3.90
N LYS A 54 -2.55 9.58 4.14
CA LYS A 54 -1.37 9.76 5.00
C LYS A 54 -1.37 8.69 6.10
N ASN A 55 -0.44 7.76 5.92
CA ASN A 55 -0.32 6.50 6.63
C ASN A 55 -0.47 6.69 8.15
N ASP A 56 -1.44 6.02 8.80
CA ASP A 56 -1.50 5.91 10.27
C ASP A 56 -0.19 5.30 10.82
N TYR A 57 0.54 4.57 9.98
CA TYR A 57 1.88 4.05 10.26
C TYR A 57 2.95 5.15 10.45
N LEU A 58 2.80 6.30 9.78
CA LEU A 58 3.65 7.48 10.03
C LEU A 58 3.26 8.19 11.34
N ASP A 59 1.99 8.08 11.76
CA ASP A 59 1.55 8.61 13.05
C ASP A 59 2.09 7.76 14.21
N PHE A 60 2.22 6.44 14.05
CA PHE A 60 2.92 5.60 15.04
C PHE A 60 4.38 6.06 15.26
N VAL A 61 5.13 6.32 14.20
CA VAL A 61 6.52 6.81 14.31
C VAL A 61 6.57 8.18 15.00
N LYS A 62 5.61 9.08 14.71
CA LYS A 62 5.50 10.35 15.43
C LYS A 62 5.17 10.19 16.90
N VAL A 63 4.29 9.27 17.25
CA VAL A 63 3.93 8.97 18.64
C VAL A 63 5.16 8.46 19.39
N ILE A 64 5.88 7.50 18.81
CA ILE A 64 7.14 6.97 19.39
C ILE A 64 8.16 8.09 19.56
N LEU A 65 8.44 8.88 18.52
CA LEU A 65 9.41 9.99 18.58
C LEU A 65 9.00 11.06 19.60
N GLY A 66 7.71 11.38 19.70
CA GLY A 66 7.18 12.30 20.70
C GLY A 66 7.37 11.78 22.13
N THR A 67 7.10 10.49 22.37
CA THR A 67 7.30 9.88 23.69
C THR A 67 8.77 9.82 24.10
N LEU A 68 9.69 9.62 23.15
CA LEU A 68 11.14 9.63 23.39
C LEU A 68 11.64 11.04 23.76
N GLN A 69 11.16 12.08 23.08
CA GLN A 69 11.52 13.47 23.42
C GLN A 69 11.00 13.91 24.79
N ASP A 70 9.83 13.44 25.21
CA ASP A 70 9.27 13.74 26.53
C ASP A 70 9.99 12.98 27.66
N THR A 71 10.53 11.80 27.39
CA THR A 71 11.36 11.06 28.35
C THR A 71 12.74 11.70 28.52
N GLU A 72 13.35 12.22 27.45
CA GLU A 72 14.61 12.98 27.55
C GLU A 72 14.43 14.28 28.35
N LYS A 73 13.36 15.05 28.11
CA LYS A 73 13.08 16.29 28.86
C LYS A 73 12.80 16.08 30.34
N LYS A 74 12.19 14.96 30.71
CA LYS A 74 11.97 14.62 32.13
C LYS A 74 13.27 14.25 32.84
N THR A 75 14.26 13.71 32.14
CA THR A 75 15.52 13.28 32.76
C THR A 75 16.48 14.45 32.99
N THR A 76 16.41 15.50 32.17
CA THR A 76 17.23 16.72 32.33
C THR A 76 16.76 17.65 33.45
N ASN A 77 15.49 17.56 33.90
CA ASN A 77 14.96 18.40 34.99
C ASN A 77 15.24 17.86 36.41
N TYR A 78 16.05 16.79 36.53
CA TYR A 78 16.47 16.21 37.82
C TYR A 78 18.00 16.21 38.00
N ILE A 79 18.74 17.00 37.22
CA ILE A 79 20.19 17.24 37.42
C ILE A 79 20.39 18.72 37.76
#